data_AF-A0A059P8I9-F1
#
_entry.id   AF-A0A059P8I9-F1
#
_cell.length_a   1.000
_cell.length_b   1.000
_cell.length_c   1.000
_cell.angle_alpha   90.00
_cell.angle_beta   90.00
_cell.angle_gamma   90.00
#
_symmetry.space_group_name_H-M   'P 1'
#
loop_
_entity.id
_entity.type
_entity.pdbx_description
1 polymer ?
#
loop_
_entity_poly.entity_id
_entity_poly.type
_entity_poly.pdbx_seq_one_letter_code
_entity_poly.pdbx_strand_id
1 'polypeptide(L)'
;AGATEELEYDYLVNATGPKLNFDATEGLGNGNGELGEHTVSVCTADHAVHANDELAKIFEKAKAGERQKLLVGTGHGMCTCQGAAFEYIFNIEHEARKAGIRDMLDIKWISNEAFLGDFGMGGLHMKVGGYAVSSKLFAESLYAERNVEWIIGAHVNKVEEGKIHYELLDGSMGEEEFDFAMLI
;
A
#
# COMPACT_ATOMS: atom_id res chain seq x y z
N ALA A 1 5.71 -19.12 24.38
CA ALA A 1 7.09 -19.04 23.85
C ALA A 1 7.38 -20.33 23.11
N GLY A 2 8.04 -20.26 21.95
CA GLY A 2 8.54 -21.45 21.24
C GLY A 2 9.69 -22.12 22.01
N ALA A 3 10.02 -23.36 21.66
CA ALA A 3 11.20 -24.05 22.17
C ALA A 3 12.40 -23.77 21.24
N THR A 4 13.58 -23.59 21.83
CA THR A 4 14.85 -23.46 21.10
C THR A 4 15.59 -24.79 21.17
N GLU A 5 16.09 -25.26 20.03
CA GLU A 5 16.92 -26.45 19.92
C GLU A 5 18.04 -26.24 18.88
N GLU A 6 19.14 -26.98 19.04
CA GLU A 6 20.20 -27.06 18.03
C GLU A 6 19.95 -28.31 17.17
N LEU A 7 19.87 -28.11 15.85
CA LEU A 7 19.62 -29.18 14.87
C LEU A 7 20.82 -29.26 13.91
N GLU A 8 21.44 -30.44 13.83
CA GLU A 8 22.43 -30.72 12.79
C GLU A 8 21.74 -31.09 11.47
N TYR A 9 22.27 -30.61 10.36
CA TYR A 9 21.76 -30.88 9.02
C TYR A 9 22.90 -31.09 8.02
N ASP A 10 22.70 -31.98 7.05
CA ASP A 10 23.61 -32.11 5.90
C ASP A 10 23.40 -30.98 4.88
N TYR A 11 22.16 -30.51 4.74
CA TYR A 11 21.75 -29.43 3.85
C TYR A 11 20.64 -28.58 4.49
N LEU A 12 20.70 -27.26 4.31
CA LEU A 12 19.71 -26.30 4.81
C LEU A 12 19.12 -25.49 3.66
N VAL A 13 17.80 -25.40 3.61
CA VAL A 13 17.06 -24.47 2.74
C VAL A 13 16.40 -23.41 3.62
N ASN A 14 16.87 -22.16 3.53
CA ASN A 14 16.26 -21.04 4.23
C ASN A 14 15.14 -20.42 3.37
N ALA A 15 13.90 -20.60 3.81
CA ALA A 15 12.70 -20.11 3.14
C ALA A 15 11.74 -19.40 4.12
N THR A 16 12.28 -18.63 5.09
CA THR A 16 11.48 -17.97 6.14
C THR A 16 10.61 -16.81 5.65
N GLY A 17 10.70 -16.45 4.37
CA GLY A 17 9.98 -15.30 3.81
C GLY A 17 10.54 -13.95 4.26
N PRO A 18 9.78 -12.86 4.07
CA PRO A 18 10.23 -11.51 4.38
C PRO A 18 10.16 -11.22 5.89
N LYS A 19 11.18 -10.52 6.40
CA LYS A 19 11.05 -9.75 7.64
C LYS A 19 10.44 -8.39 7.27
N LEU A 20 9.26 -8.10 7.80
CA LEU A 20 8.58 -6.82 7.58
C LEU A 20 9.32 -5.73 8.37
N ASN A 21 9.87 -4.73 7.67
CA ASN A 21 10.73 -3.72 8.27
C ASN A 21 10.02 -2.38 8.39
N PHE A 22 8.92 -2.34 9.15
CA PHE A 22 8.13 -1.11 9.33
C PHE A 22 8.95 0.00 9.99
N ASP A 23 9.89 -0.36 10.87
CA ASP A 23 10.81 0.59 11.53
C ASP A 23 11.81 1.26 10.57
N ALA A 24 11.85 0.88 9.29
CA ALA A 24 12.61 1.63 8.28
C ALA A 24 12.05 3.04 8.06
N THR A 25 10.78 3.27 8.39
CA THR A 25 10.09 4.55 8.27
C THR A 25 9.61 4.98 9.66
N GLU A 26 9.95 6.20 10.08
CA GLU A 26 9.56 6.72 11.39
C GLU A 26 8.02 6.71 11.51
N GLY A 27 7.49 6.14 12.58
CA GLY A 27 6.05 6.08 12.85
C GLY A 27 5.25 5.06 12.04
N LEU A 28 5.84 4.45 10.99
CA LEU A 28 5.23 3.31 10.30
C LEU A 28 5.32 2.03 11.16
N GLY A 29 6.45 1.86 11.85
CA GLY A 29 6.67 0.80 12.83
C GLY A 29 6.59 1.30 14.29
N ASN A 30 6.51 0.36 15.24
CA ASN A 30 6.45 0.65 16.67
C ASN A 30 7.83 0.72 17.37
N GLY A 31 8.93 0.61 16.61
CA GLY A 31 10.30 0.59 17.13
C GLY A 31 10.78 -0.78 17.62
N ASN A 32 9.94 -1.81 17.58
CA ASN A 32 10.26 -3.19 17.96
C ASN A 32 10.14 -4.18 16.79
N GLY A 33 10.06 -3.68 15.56
CA GLY A 33 9.95 -4.47 14.32
C GLY A 33 8.52 -4.85 13.94
N GLU A 34 7.51 -4.26 14.57
CA GLU A 34 6.10 -4.50 14.27
C GLU A 34 5.44 -3.22 13.71
N LEU A 35 4.24 -3.37 13.16
CA LEU A 35 3.46 -2.25 12.62
C LEU A 35 3.10 -1.24 13.73
N GLY A 36 3.19 0.05 13.41
CA GLY A 36 2.74 1.14 14.27
C GLY A 36 1.21 1.29 14.29
N GLU A 37 0.72 2.34 14.96
CA GLU A 37 -0.71 2.53 15.23
C GLU A 37 -1.43 3.41 14.19
N HIS A 38 -0.68 4.13 13.36
CA HIS A 38 -1.25 5.15 12.46
C HIS A 38 -1.67 4.63 11.09
N THR A 39 -1.26 3.42 10.71
CA THR A 39 -1.52 2.81 9.40
C THR A 39 -1.89 1.34 9.57
N VAL A 40 -2.38 0.73 8.49
CA VAL A 40 -2.63 -0.72 8.42
C VAL A 40 -1.73 -1.36 7.36
N SER A 41 -1.59 -2.68 7.43
CA SER A 41 -0.83 -3.49 6.46
C SER A 41 -1.66 -4.70 6.05
N VAL A 42 -1.29 -5.35 4.94
CA VAL A 42 -1.90 -6.63 4.50
C VAL A 42 -0.84 -7.72 4.28
N CYS A 43 0.39 -7.50 4.78
CA CYS A 43 1.51 -8.43 4.56
C CYS A 43 1.37 -9.77 5.33
N THR A 44 0.53 -9.82 6.36
CA THR A 44 0.22 -11.02 7.14
C THR A 44 -1.29 -11.19 7.26
N ALA A 45 -1.76 -12.39 7.62
CA ALA A 45 -3.18 -12.64 7.84
C ALA A 45 -3.74 -11.77 8.98
N ASP A 46 -2.99 -11.62 10.08
CA ASP A 46 -3.40 -10.80 11.22
C ASP A 46 -3.49 -9.31 10.85
N HIS A 47 -2.52 -8.81 10.07
CA HIS A 47 -2.58 -7.44 9.56
C HIS A 47 -3.79 -7.24 8.64
N ALA A 48 -4.10 -8.21 7.77
CA ALA A 48 -5.24 -8.12 6.85
C ALA A 48 -6.59 -8.10 7.59
N VAL A 49 -6.74 -8.86 8.68
CA VAL A 49 -7.94 -8.79 9.55
C VAL A 49 -8.06 -7.40 10.17
N HIS A 50 -6.98 -6.89 10.76
CA HIS A 50 -6.97 -5.54 11.33
C HIS A 50 -7.29 -4.46 10.29
N ALA A 51 -6.71 -4.56 9.09
CA ALA A 51 -6.97 -3.63 7.99
C ALA A 51 -8.44 -3.63 7.56
N ASN A 52 -9.08 -4.80 7.54
CA ASN A 52 -10.52 -4.92 7.25
C ASN A 52 -11.38 -4.25 8.33
N ASP A 53 -11.03 -4.44 9.62
CA ASP A 53 -11.76 -3.84 10.73
C ASP A 53 -11.66 -2.30 10.71
N GLU A 54 -10.48 -1.75 10.43
CA GLU A 54 -10.31 -0.29 10.26
C GLU A 54 -11.03 0.23 9.02
N LEU A 55 -10.95 -0.47 7.88
CA LEU A 55 -11.64 -0.09 6.65
C LEU A 55 -13.17 -0.07 6.83
N ALA A 56 -13.72 -1.01 7.60
CA ALA A 56 -15.15 -1.03 7.90
C ALA A 56 -15.60 0.25 8.61
N LYS A 57 -14.81 0.79 9.54
CA LYS A 57 -15.11 2.06 10.23
C LYS A 57 -15.15 3.24 9.26
N ILE A 58 -14.23 3.27 8.31
CA ILE A 58 -14.17 4.29 7.25
C ILE A 58 -15.42 4.21 6.37
N PHE A 59 -15.84 2.99 6.01
CA PHE A 59 -17.04 2.78 5.22
C PHE A 59 -18.30 3.23 5.96
N GLU A 60 -18.39 3.01 7.28
CA GLU A 60 -19.51 3.51 8.08
C GLU A 60 -19.54 5.04 8.13
N LYS A 61 -18.40 5.72 8.30
CA LYS A 61 -18.31 7.19 8.22
C LYS A 61 -18.74 7.71 6.85
N ALA A 62 -18.27 7.06 5.77
CA ALA A 62 -18.67 7.39 4.41
C ALA A 62 -20.17 7.23 4.16
N LYS A 63 -20.79 6.15 4.68
CA LYS A 63 -22.25 5.95 4.64
C LYS A 63 -23.01 7.02 5.43
N ALA A 64 -22.43 7.54 6.50
CA ALA A 64 -22.98 8.64 7.28
C ALA A 64 -22.86 10.01 6.59
N GLY A 65 -22.22 10.08 5.42
CA GLY A 65 -22.04 11.32 4.66
C GLY A 65 -20.76 12.08 4.99
N GLU A 66 -19.83 11.48 5.74
CA GLU A 66 -18.50 12.04 6.00
C GLU A 66 -17.56 11.61 4.87
N ARG A 67 -17.01 12.56 4.10
CA ARG A 67 -16.02 12.26 3.06
C ARG A 67 -14.74 11.74 3.73
N GLN A 68 -14.13 10.71 3.17
CA GLN A 68 -12.96 10.04 3.75
C GLN A 68 -11.80 10.04 2.75
N LYS A 69 -10.59 10.32 3.23
CA LYS A 69 -9.34 10.26 2.46
C LYS A 69 -8.65 8.93 2.67
N LEU A 70 -8.40 8.20 1.60
CA LEU A 70 -7.74 6.91 1.62
C LEU A 70 -6.40 6.99 0.89
N LEU A 71 -5.34 6.58 1.55
CA LEU A 71 -4.00 6.50 0.98
C LEU A 71 -3.52 5.05 0.97
N VAL A 72 -3.23 4.51 -0.20
CA VAL A 72 -2.75 3.13 -0.32
C VAL A 72 -1.46 3.10 -1.12
N GLY A 73 -0.48 2.31 -0.71
CA GLY A 73 0.81 2.38 -1.37
C GLY A 73 1.98 1.72 -0.66
N THR A 74 3.18 2.18 -1.00
CA THR A 74 4.42 1.74 -0.35
C THR A 74 4.80 2.65 0.81
N GLY A 75 5.16 2.07 1.95
CA GLY A 75 5.54 2.81 3.16
C GLY A 75 7.01 3.20 3.23
N HIS A 76 7.84 2.78 2.27
CA HIS A 76 9.27 3.11 2.22
C HIS A 76 9.80 3.01 0.78
N GLY A 77 10.80 3.82 0.45
CA GLY A 77 11.43 3.89 -0.88
C GLY A 77 12.12 2.60 -1.39
N MET A 78 12.33 1.62 -0.50
CA MET A 78 12.93 0.31 -0.82
C MET A 78 11.89 -0.83 -0.85
N CYS A 79 10.60 -0.52 -0.80
CA CYS A 79 9.54 -1.53 -0.89
C CYS A 79 9.53 -2.19 -2.29
N THR A 80 9.19 -3.48 -2.34
CA THR A 80 9.31 -4.34 -3.55
C THR A 80 8.04 -5.11 -3.91
N CYS A 81 6.94 -4.94 -3.16
CA CYS A 81 5.72 -5.74 -3.34
C CYS A 81 4.51 -4.89 -3.77
N GLN A 82 4.72 -3.92 -4.66
CA GLN A 82 3.70 -2.96 -5.13
C GLN A 82 2.43 -3.62 -5.66
N GLY A 83 2.54 -4.82 -6.25
CA GLY A 83 1.39 -5.57 -6.76
C GLY A 83 0.30 -5.85 -5.72
N ALA A 84 0.68 -6.15 -4.47
CA ALA A 84 -0.28 -6.39 -3.40
C ALA A 84 -1.06 -5.12 -3.02
N ALA A 85 -0.37 -3.98 -2.97
CA ALA A 85 -1.00 -2.70 -2.69
C ALA A 85 -1.86 -2.22 -3.87
N PHE A 86 -1.43 -2.46 -5.11
CA PHE A 86 -2.22 -2.23 -6.33
C PHE A 86 -3.52 -3.04 -6.32
N GLU A 87 -3.46 -4.33 -5.95
CA GLU A 87 -4.67 -5.14 -5.83
C GLU A 87 -5.60 -4.57 -4.74
N TYR A 88 -5.04 -4.22 -3.58
CA TYR A 88 -5.82 -3.77 -2.43
C TYR A 88 -6.55 -2.45 -2.68
N ILE A 89 -5.90 -1.45 -3.30
CA ILE A 89 -6.54 -0.16 -3.60
C ILE A 89 -7.76 -0.33 -4.53
N PHE A 90 -7.68 -1.24 -5.51
CA PHE A 90 -8.80 -1.52 -6.41
C PHE A 90 -9.86 -2.45 -5.80
N ASN A 91 -9.49 -3.32 -4.85
CA ASN A 91 -10.47 -4.06 -4.06
C ASN A 91 -11.29 -3.11 -3.17
N ILE A 92 -10.65 -2.13 -2.53
CA ILE A 92 -11.37 -1.08 -1.79
C ILE A 92 -12.30 -0.30 -2.73
N GLU A 93 -11.78 0.13 -3.88
CA GLU A 93 -12.55 0.86 -4.89
C GLU A 93 -13.80 0.08 -5.33
N HIS A 94 -13.63 -1.22 -5.60
CA HIS A 94 -14.70 -2.12 -5.99
C HIS A 94 -15.76 -2.27 -4.90
N GLU A 95 -15.36 -2.55 -3.66
CA GLU A 95 -16.30 -2.71 -2.55
C GLU A 95 -16.99 -1.38 -2.20
N ALA A 96 -16.30 -0.24 -2.33
CA ALA A 96 -16.91 1.08 -2.17
C ALA A 96 -17.99 1.38 -3.22
N ARG A 97 -17.77 0.98 -4.48
CA ARG A 97 -18.79 1.08 -5.54
C ARG A 97 -19.99 0.20 -5.25
N LYS A 98 -19.75 -1.05 -4.86
CA LYS A 98 -20.79 -2.02 -4.51
C LYS A 98 -21.62 -1.56 -3.32
N ALA A 99 -21.00 -0.90 -2.35
CA ALA A 99 -21.67 -0.28 -1.21
C ALA A 99 -22.32 1.08 -1.54
N GLY A 100 -22.13 1.63 -2.73
CA GLY A 100 -22.70 2.90 -3.17
C GLY A 100 -22.06 4.14 -2.53
N ILE A 101 -20.86 4.02 -1.98
CA ILE A 101 -20.16 5.10 -1.25
C ILE A 101 -18.88 5.60 -1.94
N ARG A 102 -18.58 5.10 -3.15
CA ARG A 102 -17.33 5.45 -3.87
C ARG A 102 -17.11 6.96 -3.99
N ASP A 103 -18.17 7.74 -4.21
CA ASP A 103 -18.10 9.20 -4.37
C ASP A 103 -17.77 9.96 -3.07
N MET A 104 -17.85 9.27 -1.92
CA MET A 104 -17.48 9.76 -0.60
C MET A 104 -16.01 9.48 -0.25
N LEU A 105 -15.29 8.75 -1.11
CA LEU A 105 -13.89 8.36 -0.85
C LEU A 105 -12.94 9.08 -1.82
N ASP A 106 -12.03 9.86 -1.27
CA ASP A 106 -10.90 10.41 -2.01
C ASP A 106 -9.75 9.39 -1.93
N ILE A 107 -9.59 8.57 -2.98
CA ILE A 107 -8.64 7.45 -3.01
C ILE A 107 -7.38 7.87 -3.75
N LYS A 108 -6.22 7.73 -3.09
CA LYS A 108 -4.92 8.08 -3.63
C LYS A 108 -3.91 6.95 -3.47
N TRP A 109 -3.09 6.79 -4.51
CA TRP A 109 -1.94 5.90 -4.54
C TRP A 109 -0.66 6.64 -4.23
N ILE A 110 0.23 6.04 -3.44
CA ILE A 110 1.59 6.55 -3.26
C ILE A 110 2.61 5.43 -3.44
N SER A 111 3.64 5.67 -4.25
CA SER A 111 4.58 4.61 -4.59
C SER A 111 5.99 5.11 -4.85
N ASN A 112 6.96 4.28 -4.48
CA ASN A 112 8.36 4.44 -4.84
C ASN A 112 8.66 4.10 -6.31
N GLU A 113 7.67 3.67 -7.09
CA GLU A 113 7.81 3.40 -8.52
C GLU A 113 8.32 4.64 -9.29
N ALA A 114 9.25 4.43 -10.24
CA ALA A 114 9.74 5.50 -11.11
C ALA A 114 8.66 6.01 -12.09
N PHE A 115 7.71 5.15 -12.45
CA PHE A 115 6.51 5.48 -13.21
C PHE A 115 5.35 4.58 -12.78
N LEU A 116 4.12 5.05 -12.91
CA LEU A 116 2.94 4.27 -12.51
C LEU A 116 2.86 2.95 -13.30
N GLY A 117 2.76 1.81 -12.59
CA GLY A 117 2.72 0.48 -13.21
C GLY A 117 4.09 -0.12 -13.51
N ASP A 118 5.16 0.39 -12.89
CA ASP A 118 6.47 -0.25 -12.84
C ASP A 118 6.41 -1.56 -12.02
N PHE A 119 5.62 -1.56 -10.94
CA PHE A 119 5.39 -2.67 -10.03
C PHE A 119 6.66 -3.30 -9.41
N GLY A 120 7.76 -2.55 -9.35
CA GLY A 120 9.05 -3.03 -8.84
C GLY A 120 9.80 -3.95 -9.80
N MET A 121 9.34 -4.04 -11.06
CA MET A 121 9.87 -4.96 -12.08
C MET A 121 10.31 -4.25 -13.37
N GLY A 122 10.29 -2.91 -13.42
CA GLY A 122 10.58 -2.17 -14.65
C GLY A 122 9.39 -2.14 -15.64
N GLY A 123 8.20 -2.48 -15.17
CA GLY A 123 6.99 -2.62 -15.98
C GLY A 123 6.92 -3.95 -16.76
N LEU A 124 5.79 -4.15 -17.44
CA LEU A 124 5.50 -5.37 -18.19
C LEU A 124 4.68 -5.09 -19.45
N HIS A 125 4.68 -6.04 -20.39
CA HIS A 125 3.84 -5.97 -21.59
C HIS A 125 2.79 -7.07 -21.53
N MET A 126 1.53 -6.69 -21.68
CA MET A 126 0.37 -7.59 -21.66
C MET A 126 -0.29 -7.65 -23.03
N LYS A 127 -0.88 -8.79 -23.37
CA LYS A 127 -1.68 -8.91 -24.60
C LYS A 127 -3.14 -8.66 -24.29
N VAL A 128 -3.66 -7.51 -24.72
CA VAL A 128 -5.07 -7.10 -24.51
C VAL A 128 -5.70 -6.80 -25.87
N GLY A 129 -6.84 -7.41 -26.17
CA GLY A 129 -7.55 -7.17 -27.44
C GLY A 129 -6.74 -7.47 -28.70
N GLY A 130 -5.71 -8.34 -28.61
CA GLY A 130 -4.80 -8.66 -29.71
C GLY A 130 -3.55 -7.80 -29.82
N TYR A 131 -3.43 -6.74 -29.01
CA TYR A 131 -2.29 -5.81 -29.00
C TYR A 131 -1.41 -5.98 -27.76
N ALA A 132 -0.13 -5.64 -27.89
CA ALA A 132 0.77 -5.52 -26.74
C ALA A 132 0.58 -4.14 -26.09
N VAL A 133 0.25 -4.13 -24.80
CA VAL A 133 0.00 -2.94 -23.99
C VAL A 133 0.99 -2.92 -22.84
N SER A 134 1.65 -1.77 -22.61
CA SER A 134 2.54 -1.60 -21.46
C SER A 134 1.72 -1.48 -20.16
N SER A 135 2.28 -1.96 -19.06
CA SER A 135 1.69 -1.79 -17.72
C SER A 135 1.50 -0.34 -17.34
N LYS A 136 2.37 0.56 -17.83
CA LYS A 136 2.19 2.00 -17.67
C LYS A 136 0.88 2.48 -18.26
N LEU A 137 0.63 2.21 -19.54
CA LEU A 137 -0.60 2.63 -20.21
C LEU A 137 -1.84 1.99 -19.56
N PHE A 138 -1.73 0.72 -19.18
CA PHE A 138 -2.79 0.03 -18.46
C PHE A 138 -3.10 0.70 -17.10
N ALA A 139 -2.08 0.95 -16.28
CA ALA A 139 -2.24 1.54 -14.96
C ALA A 139 -2.76 2.98 -15.05
N GLU A 140 -2.18 3.84 -15.91
CA GLU A 140 -2.66 5.22 -16.10
C GLU A 140 -4.13 5.26 -16.54
N SER A 141 -4.53 4.36 -17.44
CA SER A 141 -5.92 4.25 -17.90
C SER A 141 -6.85 3.80 -16.77
N LEU A 142 -6.46 2.76 -16.02
CA LEU A 142 -7.27 2.23 -14.93
C LEU A 142 -7.45 3.23 -13.80
N TYR A 143 -6.37 3.91 -13.39
CA TYR A 143 -6.42 4.88 -12.30
C TYR A 143 -7.28 6.09 -12.69
N ALA A 144 -7.14 6.60 -13.92
CA ALA A 144 -7.97 7.67 -14.43
C ALA A 144 -9.45 7.27 -14.53
N GLU A 145 -9.76 6.08 -15.09
CA GLU A 145 -11.13 5.56 -15.19
C GLU A 145 -11.79 5.41 -13.80
N ARG A 146 -10.99 5.01 -12.81
CA ARG A 146 -11.44 4.73 -11.45
C ARG A 146 -11.34 5.94 -10.52
N ASN A 147 -10.94 7.10 -11.04
CA ASN A 147 -10.73 8.34 -10.30
C ASN A 147 -9.83 8.15 -9.05
N VAL A 148 -8.71 7.45 -9.25
CA VAL A 148 -7.68 7.26 -8.24
C VAL A 148 -6.52 8.19 -8.59
N GLU A 149 -6.20 9.12 -7.70
CA GLU A 149 -5.03 9.99 -7.86
C GLU A 149 -3.75 9.23 -7.48
N TRP A 150 -2.58 9.71 -7.91
CA TRP A 150 -1.32 9.04 -7.58
C TRP A 150 -0.14 10.00 -7.34
N ILE A 151 0.77 9.55 -6.49
CA ILE A 151 2.10 10.11 -6.23
C ILE A 151 3.12 9.00 -6.54
N ILE A 152 4.06 9.28 -7.43
CA ILE A 152 5.10 8.33 -7.87
C ILE A 152 6.50 8.89 -7.56
N GLY A 153 7.49 8.00 -7.49
CA GLY A 153 8.85 8.35 -7.09
C GLY A 153 8.94 8.84 -5.65
N ALA A 154 8.02 8.40 -4.79
CA ALA A 154 7.91 8.86 -3.42
C ALA A 154 8.51 7.84 -2.43
N HIS A 155 9.38 8.34 -1.56
CA HIS A 155 9.85 7.65 -0.37
C HIS A 155 9.11 8.24 0.85
N VAL A 156 8.19 7.48 1.44
CA VAL A 156 7.60 7.86 2.73
C VAL A 156 8.67 7.73 3.80
N ASN A 157 8.99 8.84 4.47
CA ASN A 157 10.05 8.90 5.49
C ASN A 157 9.51 9.04 6.92
N LYS A 158 8.27 9.51 7.08
CA LYS A 158 7.60 9.61 8.37
C LYS A 158 6.09 9.44 8.25
N VAL A 159 5.50 8.77 9.24
CA VAL A 159 4.06 8.61 9.43
C VAL A 159 3.68 9.20 10.79
N GLU A 160 2.61 10.00 10.80
CA GLU A 160 1.98 10.56 11.99
C GLU A 160 0.48 10.22 11.98
N GLU A 161 -0.23 10.56 13.05
CA GLU A 161 -1.68 10.41 13.09
C GLU A 161 -2.34 11.23 11.95
N GLY A 162 -2.97 10.53 11.01
CA GLY A 162 -3.71 11.10 9.89
C GLY A 162 -2.85 11.76 8.80
N LYS A 163 -1.53 11.57 8.80
CA LYS A 163 -0.63 12.22 7.84
C LYS A 163 0.66 11.45 7.57
N ILE A 164 1.14 11.50 6.34
CA ILE A 164 2.50 11.06 5.98
C ILE A 164 3.35 12.23 5.49
N HIS A 165 4.68 12.04 5.60
CA HIS A 165 5.70 12.86 4.95
C HIS A 165 6.45 11.99 3.95
N TYR A 166 6.73 12.56 2.77
CA TYR A 166 7.46 11.84 1.73
C TYR A 166 8.46 12.75 1.03
N GLU A 167 9.52 12.13 0.51
CA GLU A 167 10.53 12.74 -0.35
C GLU A 167 10.35 12.22 -1.78
N LEU A 168 10.38 13.12 -2.76
CA LEU A 168 10.35 12.78 -4.18
C LEU A 168 11.76 12.61 -4.74
N LEU A 169 11.88 12.00 -5.93
CA LEU A 169 13.16 11.79 -6.61
C LEU A 169 13.98 13.06 -6.86
N ASP A 170 13.35 14.23 -6.90
CA ASP A 170 14.03 15.53 -7.04
C ASP A 170 14.47 16.15 -5.70
N GLY A 171 14.25 15.43 -4.59
CA GLY A 171 14.55 15.86 -3.22
C GLY A 171 13.50 16.81 -2.63
N SER A 172 12.41 17.10 -3.33
CA SER A 172 11.31 17.88 -2.77
C SER A 172 10.55 17.05 -1.72
N MET A 173 10.14 17.73 -0.66
CA MET A 173 9.36 17.14 0.43
C MET A 173 7.88 17.47 0.25
N GLY A 174 7.03 16.50 0.53
CA GLY A 174 5.58 16.64 0.51
C GLY A 174 4.91 16.02 1.74
N GLU A 175 3.65 16.39 1.93
CA GLU A 175 2.78 15.86 2.98
C GLU A 175 1.46 15.40 2.34
N GLU A 176 0.90 14.29 2.83
CA GLU A 176 -0.42 13.83 2.41
C GLU A 176 -1.22 13.41 3.65
N GLU A 177 -2.42 13.96 3.79
CA GLU A 177 -3.36 13.64 4.86
C GLU A 177 -4.23 12.44 4.49
N PHE A 178 -4.59 11.63 5.48
CA PHE A 178 -5.46 10.46 5.30
C PHE A 178 -6.36 10.24 6.51
N ASP A 179 -7.54 9.67 6.30
CA ASP A 179 -8.37 9.06 7.35
C ASP A 179 -8.06 7.57 7.49
N PHE A 180 -7.55 6.94 6.42
CA PHE A 180 -7.10 5.57 6.38
C PHE A 180 -5.91 5.42 5.46
N ALA A 181 -4.85 4.79 5.96
CA ALA A 181 -3.67 4.47 5.17
C ALA A 181 -3.31 2.99 5.26
N MET A 182 -3.20 2.33 4.10
CA MET A 182 -2.61 0.99 3.99
C MET A 182 -1.27 1.10 3.29
N LEU A 183 -0.19 0.83 4.02
CA LEU A 183 1.17 0.91 3.51
C LEU A 183 1.88 -0.44 3.68
N ILE A 184 2.59 -0.86 2.63
CA ILE A 184 3.42 -2.07 2.61
C ILE A 184 4.91 -1.77 2.75
#